data_AF-A0A0D2TZY4-F1
#
_entry.id   AF-A0A0D2TZY4-F1
#
_cell.length_a   1.000
_cell.length_b   1.000
_cell.length_c   1.000
_cell.angle_alpha   90.00
_cell.angle_beta   90.00
_cell.angle_gamma   90.00
#
_symmetry.space_group_name_H-M   'P 1'
#
loop_
_entity.id
_entity.type
_entity.pdbx_description
1 polymer ?
#
loop_
_entity_poly.entity_id
_entity_poly.type
_entity_poly.pdbx_seq_one_letter_code
_entity_poly.pdbx_strand_id
1 'polypeptide(L)'
;MESQIPRKPRILCLHGFRTSAEILKRQVLRWPAAVLDKLDLIFLDAPYPAQGKSGVERFFDPPYYEWFQATEDFTEYTNFEECLAFIEDNMMKSGPFDGFLGFSQVGTFICCIAWNAERRISPYQGSKNQVSDNNIRSQVWRAKVRTS
;
A
#
# COMPACT_ATOMS: atom_id res chain seq x y z
N MET A 1 -23.95 -2.38 29.53
CA MET A 1 -23.45 -2.61 28.17
C MET A 1 -22.38 -1.55 27.93
N GLU A 2 -21.09 -1.88 28.06
CA GLU A 2 -20.02 -1.02 27.55
C GLU A 2 -20.31 -0.75 26.07
N SER A 3 -20.55 0.52 25.71
CA SER A 3 -20.50 0.92 24.31
C SER A 3 -19.06 0.78 23.84
N GLN A 4 -18.76 -0.25 23.06
CA GLN A 4 -17.44 -0.35 22.42
C GLN A 4 -17.26 0.86 21.52
N ILE A 5 -16.29 1.72 21.86
CA ILE A 5 -15.91 2.84 21.01
C ILE A 5 -15.42 2.23 19.69
N PRO A 6 -16.06 2.54 18.55
CA PRO A 6 -15.64 1.98 17.27
C PRO A 6 -14.19 2.38 16.99
N ARG A 7 -13.36 1.38 16.64
CA ARG A 7 -11.94 1.62 16.32
C ARG A 7 -11.83 2.57 15.13
N LYS A 8 -10.81 3.43 15.13
CA LYS A 8 -10.51 4.32 13.99
C LYS A 8 -10.14 3.47 12.77
N PRO A 9 -10.62 3.80 11.56
CA PRO A 9 -10.15 3.19 10.33
C PRO A 9 -8.64 3.35 10.18
N ARG A 10 -7.94 2.25 9.92
CA ARG A 10 -6.49 2.21 9.73
C ARG A 10 -6.17 2.31 8.24
N ILE A 11 -5.51 3.38 7.83
CA ILE A 11 -5.25 3.70 6.42
C ILE A 11 -3.75 3.57 6.15
N LEU A 12 -3.39 2.71 5.21
CA LEU A 12 -2.02 2.61 4.72
C LEU A 12 -1.75 3.73 3.70
N CYS A 13 -0.82 4.61 4.04
CA CYS A 13 -0.47 5.81 3.28
C CYS A 13 0.82 5.58 2.48
N LEU A 14 0.73 5.64 1.15
CA LEU A 14 1.82 5.37 0.21
C LEU A 14 2.18 6.66 -0.54
N HIS A 15 3.43 7.10 -0.45
CA HIS A 15 3.89 8.36 -1.04
C HIS A 15 4.02 8.30 -2.57
N GLY A 16 4.07 9.44 -3.25
CA GLY A 16 4.22 9.50 -4.71
C GLY A 16 5.65 9.26 -5.20
N PHE A 17 5.82 9.27 -6.53
CA PHE A 17 7.13 9.14 -7.19
C PHE A 17 8.16 10.14 -6.65
N ARG A 18 9.34 9.66 -6.28
CA ARG A 18 10.46 10.45 -5.75
C ARG A 18 10.05 11.36 -4.59
N THR A 19 9.26 10.83 -3.66
CA THR A 19 8.95 11.49 -2.38
C THR A 19 9.21 10.52 -1.23
N SER A 20 8.71 10.80 -0.03
CA SER A 20 8.83 9.90 1.11
C SER A 20 7.57 9.90 1.96
N ALA A 21 7.47 8.91 2.83
CA ALA A 21 6.44 8.76 3.86
C ALA A 21 6.33 10.02 4.72
N GLU A 22 7.46 10.61 5.11
CA GLU A 22 7.51 11.84 5.91
C GLU A 22 6.98 13.05 5.13
N ILE A 23 7.29 13.16 3.83
CA ILE A 23 6.74 14.23 2.98
C ILE A 23 5.23 14.08 2.85
N LEU A 24 4.73 12.87 2.56
CA LEU A 24 3.30 12.61 2.51
C LEU A 24 2.63 12.91 3.85
N LYS A 25 3.25 12.52 4.97
CA LYS A 25 2.77 12.81 6.31
C LYS A 25 2.64 14.31 6.54
N ARG A 26 3.65 15.11 6.22
CA ARG A 26 3.59 16.57 6.32
C ARG A 26 2.47 17.17 5.47
N GLN A 27 2.21 16.61 4.29
CA GLN A 27 1.11 17.05 3.43
C GLN A 27 -0.26 16.70 4.04
N VAL A 28 -0.45 15.47 4.54
CA VAL A 28 -1.71 14.99 5.12
C VAL A 28 -2.01 15.66 6.46
N LEU A 29 -1.00 15.94 7.28
CA LEU A 29 -1.18 16.63 8.57
C LEU A 29 -1.66 18.09 8.45
N ARG A 30 -1.80 18.62 7.23
CA ARG A 30 -2.46 19.91 6.96
C ARG A 30 -3.99 19.79 6.96
N TRP A 31 -4.55 18.58 7.00
CA TRP A 31 -5.99 18.37 7.08
C TRP A 31 -6.55 18.81 8.45
N PRO A 32 -7.86 19.14 8.53
CA PRO A 32 -8.48 19.52 9.79
C PRO A 32 -8.35 18.41 10.85
N ALA A 33 -8.10 18.79 12.11
CA ALA A 33 -8.01 17.85 13.23
C ALA A 33 -9.25 16.95 13.34
N ALA A 34 -10.45 17.49 13.06
CA ALA A 34 -11.70 16.74 13.04
C ALA A 34 -11.73 15.55 12.04
N VAL A 35 -10.84 15.55 11.03
CA VAL A 35 -10.62 14.43 10.12
C VAL A 35 -9.52 13.51 10.66
N LEU A 36 -8.36 14.07 11.02
CA LEU A 36 -7.21 13.32 11.49
C LEU A 36 -7.52 12.50 12.75
N ASP A 37 -8.30 13.07 13.68
CA ASP A 37 -8.71 12.42 14.93
C ASP A 37 -9.59 11.19 14.69
N LYS A 38 -10.15 11.02 13.49
CA LYS A 38 -10.98 9.87 13.13
C LYS A 38 -10.21 8.76 12.43
N LEU A 39 -8.94 8.97 12.07
CA LEU A 39 -8.15 8.04 11.28
C LEU A 39 -6.92 7.57 12.06
N ASP A 40 -6.49 6.34 11.79
CA ASP A 40 -5.17 5.83 12.14
C ASP A 40 -4.34 5.73 10.86
N LEU A 41 -3.37 6.63 10.68
CA LEU A 41 -2.62 6.79 9.44
C LEU A 41 -1.22 6.17 9.59
N ILE A 42 -0.92 5.16 8.77
CA ILE A 42 0.39 4.49 8.75
C ILE A 42 1.09 4.85 7.44
N PHE A 43 2.22 5.55 7.52
CA PHE A 43 2.98 5.97 6.35
C PHE A 43 4.13 4.98 6.07
N LEU A 44 4.25 4.56 4.82
CA LEU A 44 5.25 3.58 4.38
C LEU A 44 6.16 4.20 3.31
N ASP A 45 7.47 4.07 3.51
CA ASP A 45 8.47 4.40 2.50
C ASP A 45 8.60 3.26 1.49
N ALA A 46 8.75 3.63 0.22
CA ALA A 46 9.11 2.68 -0.82
C ALA A 46 10.53 2.14 -0.60
N PRO A 47 10.81 0.89 -0.99
CA PRO A 47 12.08 0.24 -0.66
C PRO A 47 13.27 0.73 -1.51
N TYR A 48 13.03 1.45 -2.61
CA TYR A 48 14.09 1.87 -3.53
C TYR A 48 14.38 3.37 -3.42
N PRO A 49 15.64 3.77 -3.19
CA PRO A 49 16.04 5.17 -3.29
C PRO A 49 15.77 5.74 -4.67
N ALA A 50 15.40 7.02 -4.73
CA ALA A 50 15.21 7.73 -5.99
C ALA A 50 16.51 7.80 -6.79
N GLN A 51 16.44 7.52 -8.09
CA GLN A 51 17.60 7.53 -8.99
C GLN A 51 17.82 8.88 -9.70
N GLY A 52 16.90 9.83 -9.53
CA GLY A 52 17.02 11.14 -10.12
C GLY A 52 16.36 12.22 -9.29
N LYS A 53 16.28 13.41 -9.87
CA LYS A 53 15.76 14.58 -9.17
C LYS A 53 14.30 14.40 -8.79
N SER A 54 13.95 14.84 -7.59
CA SER A 54 12.58 14.97 -7.16
C SER A 54 12.00 16.34 -7.51
N GLY A 55 10.74 16.35 -7.97
CA GLY A 55 9.99 17.58 -8.21
C GLY A 55 9.73 18.39 -6.92
N VAL A 56 9.98 17.82 -5.75
CA VAL A 56 9.75 18.47 -4.45
C VAL A 56 11.01 18.96 -3.75
N GLU A 57 12.18 18.85 -4.39
CA GLU A 57 13.49 19.27 -3.83
C GLU A 57 13.54 20.73 -3.38
N ARG A 58 12.72 21.61 -3.97
CA ARG A 58 12.65 23.01 -3.56
C ARG A 58 11.92 23.24 -2.23
N PHE A 59 11.18 22.25 -1.75
CA PHE A 59 10.27 22.36 -0.61
C PHE A 59 10.57 21.38 0.52
N PHE A 60 11.18 20.24 0.20
CA PHE A 60 11.47 19.18 1.15
C PHE A 60 12.85 18.62 0.89
N ASP A 61 13.62 18.38 1.94
CA ASP A 61 14.92 17.71 1.86
C ASP A 61 14.77 16.20 1.62
N PRO A 62 15.79 15.54 1.04
CA PRO A 62 15.86 14.07 0.94
C PRO A 62 15.84 13.38 2.33
N PRO A 63 15.58 12.06 2.40
CA PRO A 63 15.57 11.08 1.30
C PRO A 63 14.28 11.05 0.48
N TYR A 64 14.41 10.62 -0.77
CA TYR A 64 13.30 10.31 -1.68
C TYR A 64 13.38 8.86 -2.15
N TYR A 65 12.22 8.28 -2.40
CA TYR A 65 12.08 6.88 -2.78
C TYR A 65 11.14 6.71 -3.97
N GLU A 66 11.25 5.56 -4.62
CA GLU A 66 10.45 5.13 -5.77
C GLU A 66 9.89 3.72 -5.51
N TRP A 67 8.66 3.46 -5.92
CA TRP A 67 8.04 2.14 -5.77
C TRP A 67 8.46 1.18 -6.88
N PHE A 68 8.58 1.70 -8.10
CA PHE A 68 9.22 1.03 -9.22
C PHE A 68 10.00 2.06 -10.01
N GLN A 69 11.02 1.58 -10.72
CA GLN A 69 11.92 2.41 -11.50
C GLN A 69 11.59 2.23 -12.97
N ALA A 70 11.85 3.26 -13.77
CA ALA A 70 11.70 3.21 -15.22
C ALA A 70 12.98 3.74 -15.88
N THR A 71 13.30 3.23 -17.06
CA THR A 71 14.33 3.81 -17.91
C THR A 71 13.95 5.24 -18.32
N GLU A 72 14.94 6.06 -18.71
CA GLU A 72 14.70 7.48 -19.07
C GLU A 72 13.70 7.66 -20.22
N ASP A 73 13.60 6.68 -21.11
CA ASP A 73 12.67 6.61 -22.23
C ASP A 73 11.35 5.90 -21.89
N PHE A 74 11.16 5.48 -20.64
CA PHE A 74 9.95 4.80 -20.11
C PHE A 74 9.58 3.51 -20.84
N THR A 75 10.55 2.83 -21.45
CA THR A 75 10.34 1.57 -22.18
C THR A 75 10.44 0.34 -21.28
N GLU A 76 11.24 0.41 -20.22
CA GLU A 76 11.41 -0.68 -19.25
C GLU A 76 11.06 -0.22 -17.85
N TYR A 77 10.38 -1.09 -17.10
CA TYR A 77 10.02 -0.90 -15.71
C TYR A 77 10.61 -2.03 -14.87
N THR A 78 11.25 -1.68 -13.76
CA THR A 78 11.86 -2.66 -12.86
C THR A 78 11.32 -2.52 -11.44
N ASN A 79 11.39 -3.61 -10.69
CA ASN A 79 11.03 -3.70 -9.28
C ASN A 79 9.53 -3.60 -8.96
N PHE A 80 8.64 -3.66 -9.96
CA PHE A 80 7.21 -3.52 -9.75
C PHE A 80 6.65 -4.67 -8.92
N GLU A 81 6.92 -5.92 -9.30
CA GLU A 81 6.44 -7.13 -8.66
C GLU A 81 6.99 -7.29 -7.23
N GLU A 82 8.29 -7.05 -7.05
CA GLU A 82 8.94 -7.09 -5.74
C GLU A 82 8.35 -6.04 -4.80
N CYS A 83 8.07 -4.85 -5.33
CA CYS A 83 7.46 -3.79 -4.54
C CYS A 83 6.00 -4.08 -4.17
N LEU A 84 5.23 -4.69 -5.09
CA LEU A 84 3.87 -5.14 -4.79
C LEU A 84 3.89 -6.16 -3.65
N ALA A 85 4.79 -7.15 -3.72
CA ALA A 85 4.99 -8.14 -2.66
C ALA A 85 5.44 -7.49 -1.34
N PHE A 86 6.30 -6.47 -1.38
CA PHE A 86 6.71 -5.71 -0.21
C PHE A 86 5.52 -5.01 0.48
N ILE A 87 4.62 -4.38 -0.30
CA ILE A 87 3.41 -3.75 0.25
C ILE A 87 2.51 -4.82 0.88
N GLU A 88 2.26 -5.93 0.19
CA GLU A 88 1.45 -7.04 0.72
C GLU A 88 2.03 -7.62 2.01
N ASP A 89 3.36 -7.81 2.08
CA ASP A 89 4.05 -8.29 3.28
C ASP A 89 3.91 -7.30 4.45
N ASN A 90 3.99 -5.99 4.21
CA ASN A 90 3.75 -4.96 5.23
C ASN A 90 2.28 -4.96 5.70
N MET A 91 1.33 -5.16 4.78
CA MET A 91 -0.09 -5.29 5.13
C MET A 91 -0.34 -6.49 6.04
N MET A 92 0.34 -7.61 5.81
CA MET A 92 0.21 -8.81 6.66
C MET A 92 0.82 -8.61 8.05
N LYS A 93 1.99 -7.95 8.12
CA LYS A 93 2.72 -7.74 9.38
C LYS A 93 2.07 -6.68 10.27
N SER A 94 1.64 -5.57 9.67
CA SER A 94 1.20 -4.37 10.39
C SER A 94 -0.32 -4.14 10.33
N GLY A 95 -1.05 -4.93 9.55
CA GLY A 95 -2.51 -4.88 9.43
C GLY A 95 -3.26 -5.47 10.63
N PRO A 96 -4.60 -5.47 10.60
CA PRO A 96 -5.45 -5.17 9.44
C PRO A 96 -5.47 -3.67 9.09
N PHE A 97 -5.67 -3.39 7.80
CA PHE A 97 -5.88 -2.06 7.24
C PHE A 97 -7.28 -2.01 6.62
N ASP A 98 -7.95 -0.86 6.75
CA ASP A 98 -9.31 -0.63 6.26
C ASP A 98 -9.34 0.12 4.92
N GLY A 99 -8.19 0.63 4.47
CA GLY A 99 -8.08 1.31 3.20
C GLY A 99 -6.67 1.81 2.89
N PHE A 100 -6.54 2.45 1.73
CA PHE A 100 -5.31 3.06 1.26
C PHE A 100 -5.49 4.54 1.03
N LEU A 101 -4.41 5.29 1.20
CA LEU A 101 -4.27 6.67 0.76
C LEU A 101 -2.97 6.78 -0.03
N GLY A 102 -3.01 7.38 -1.20
CA GLY A 102 -1.83 7.52 -2.02
C GLY A 102 -2.07 8.33 -3.29
N PHE A 103 -1.00 8.80 -3.92
CA PHE A 103 -1.08 9.67 -5.10
C PHE A 103 -0.14 9.23 -6.23
N SER A 104 -0.57 9.41 -7.48
CA SER A 104 0.22 9.19 -8.69
C SER A 104 0.70 7.73 -8.85
N GLN A 105 2.00 7.45 -8.70
CA GLN A 105 2.62 6.14 -8.96
C GLN A 105 1.96 4.99 -8.19
N VAL A 106 1.50 5.26 -6.96
CA VAL A 106 0.91 4.23 -6.09
C VAL A 106 -0.50 3.81 -6.48
N GLY A 107 -1.17 4.57 -7.37
CA GLY A 107 -2.50 4.23 -7.87
C GLY A 107 -2.51 2.84 -8.53
N THR A 108 -1.46 2.50 -9.28
CA THR A 108 -1.31 1.19 -9.91
C THR A 108 -1.29 0.07 -8.88
N PHE A 109 -0.53 0.22 -7.78
CA PHE A 109 -0.48 -0.78 -6.71
C PHE A 109 -1.81 -0.93 -5.98
N ILE A 110 -2.47 0.18 -5.65
CA ILE A 110 -3.79 0.15 -4.99
C ILE A 110 -4.79 -0.61 -5.87
N CYS A 111 -4.81 -0.34 -7.18
CA CYS A 111 -5.65 -1.07 -8.12
C CYS A 111 -5.32 -2.56 -8.18
N CYS A 112 -4.03 -2.93 -8.26
CA CYS A 112 -3.61 -4.34 -8.24
C CYS A 112 -4.05 -5.06 -6.97
N ILE A 113 -3.88 -4.43 -5.81
CA ILE A 113 -4.27 -5.03 -4.52
C ILE A 113 -5.78 -5.17 -4.42
N ALA A 114 -6.55 -4.13 -4.77
CA ALA A 114 -8.00 -4.17 -4.77
C ALA A 114 -8.55 -5.27 -5.69
N TRP A 115 -8.02 -5.33 -6.91
CA TRP A 115 -8.35 -6.37 -7.89
C TRP A 115 -8.05 -7.78 -7.39
N ASN A 116 -6.89 -7.97 -6.77
CA ASN A 116 -6.51 -9.25 -6.17
C ASN A 116 -7.43 -9.61 -4.99
N ALA A 117 -7.91 -8.64 -4.22
CA ALA A 117 -8.87 -8.87 -3.15
C ALA A 117 -10.24 -9.32 -3.70
N GLU A 118 -10.76 -8.66 -4.73
CA GLU A 118 -12.05 -9.01 -5.36
C GLU A 118 -12.06 -10.42 -5.96
N ARG A 119 -10.98 -10.79 -6.66
CA ARG A 119 -10.82 -12.15 -7.21
C ARG A 119 -10.70 -13.24 -6.15
N ARG A 120 -10.33 -12.88 -4.92
CA ARG A 120 -10.31 -13.80 -3.77
C ARG A 120 -11.66 -13.87 -3.04
N ILE A 121 -12.58 -12.93 -3.31
CA ILE A 121 -13.95 -12.87 -2.75
C ILE A 121 -14.98 -13.52 -3.67
N SER A 122 -14.78 -13.49 -4.99
CA SER A 122 -15.67 -14.19 -5.94
C SER A 122 -15.47 -15.71 -5.89
N PRO A 123 -16.46 -16.52 -5.46
CA PRO A 123 -16.41 -17.95 -5.64
C PRO A 123 -16.70 -18.24 -7.12
N TYR A 124 -15.66 -18.25 -7.95
CA TYR A 124 -15.82 -18.74 -9.31
C TYR A 124 -16.09 -20.25 -9.27
N GLN A 125 -17.37 -20.63 -9.36
CA GLN A 125 -17.78 -21.97 -9.78
C GLN A 125 -17.46 -22.12 -11.27
N GLY A 126 -16.34 -22.74 -11.58
CA GLY A 126 -15.98 -23.13 -12.94
C GLY A 126 -14.89 -24.18 -12.91
N SER A 127 -15.24 -25.39 -13.32
CA SER A 127 -14.39 -26.57 -13.29
C SER A 127 -13.26 -26.52 -14.32
N LYS A 128 -12.02 -26.79 -13.89
CA LYS A 128 -11.20 -27.96 -14.27
C LYS A 128 -9.70 -27.71 -14.05
N ASN A 129 -9.10 -28.71 -13.39
CA ASN A 129 -7.71 -29.17 -13.41
C ASN A 129 -6.64 -28.39 -12.63
N GLN A 130 -6.16 -29.09 -11.60
CA GLN A 130 -4.93 -28.88 -10.82
C GLN A 130 -3.72 -28.50 -11.68
N VAL A 131 -3.02 -27.46 -11.25
CA VAL A 131 -1.56 -27.48 -11.13
C VAL A 131 -1.21 -27.12 -9.69
N SER A 132 -0.35 -27.95 -9.12
CA SER A 132 0.03 -28.08 -7.73
C SER A 132 0.88 -26.93 -7.20
N ASP A 133 0.53 -26.49 -5.98
CA ASP A 133 1.37 -26.08 -4.86
C ASP A 133 2.64 -25.24 -5.11
N ASN A 134 2.63 -24.00 -4.63
CA ASN A 134 3.23 -23.67 -3.33
C ASN A 134 3.27 -22.16 -3.11
N ASN A 135 2.41 -21.65 -2.22
CA ASN A 135 2.85 -20.53 -1.39
C ASN A 135 2.07 -20.52 -0.07
N ILE A 136 2.73 -20.98 0.99
CA ILE A 136 2.30 -20.92 2.40
C ILE A 136 1.80 -19.52 2.79
N ARG A 137 2.27 -18.47 2.10
CA ARG A 137 1.83 -17.07 2.27
C ARG A 137 0.34 -16.85 1.99
N SER A 138 -0.28 -17.63 1.10
CA SER A 138 -1.69 -17.48 0.72
C SER A 138 -2.68 -17.90 1.81
N GLN A 139 -2.28 -18.80 2.72
CA GLN A 139 -3.16 -19.30 3.79
C GLN A 139 -3.18 -18.38 5.03
N VAL A 140 -2.13 -17.59 5.25
CA VAL A 140 -1.99 -16.71 6.42
C VAL A 140 -3.05 -15.60 6.43
N TRP A 141 -3.48 -15.12 5.26
CA TRP A 141 -4.50 -14.07 5.14
C TRP A 141 -5.92 -14.53 5.53
N ARG A 142 -6.25 -15.82 5.33
CA ARG A 142 -7.57 -16.40 5.68
C ARG A 142 -7.83 -16.43 7.18
N ALA A 143 -6.80 -16.57 8.01
CA ALA A 143 -6.96 -16.78 9.45
C ALA A 143 -7.21 -15.47 10.23
N LYS A 144 -6.73 -14.33 9.73
CA LYS A 144 -6.72 -13.07 10.49
C LYS A 144 -7.91 -12.16 10.23
N VAL A 145 -8.63 -12.35 9.12
CA VAL A 145 -9.81 -11.53 8.75
C VAL A 145 -11.14 -12.12 9.26
N ARG A 146 -11.15 -13.38 9.71
CA ARG A 146 -12.36 -14.06 10.22
C ARG A 146 -12.57 -14.00 11.73
N THR A 147 -11.69 -13.35 12.48
CA THR A 147 -11.83 -13.20 13.94
C THR A 147 -11.67 -11.75 14.37
N SER A 148 -12.72 -10.95 14.18
CA SER A 148 -13.01 -9.70 14.91
C SER A 148 -14.50 -9.43 14.82
#